data_AF-A0A975JZY8-F1
#
_entry.id   AF-A0A975JZY8-F1
#
_cell.length_a   1.000
_cell.length_b   1.000
_cell.length_c   1.000
_cell.angle_alpha   90.00
_cell.angle_beta   90.00
_cell.angle_gamma   90.00
#
_symmetry.space_group_name_H-M   'P 1'
#
loop_
_entity.id
_entity.type
_entity.pdbx_description
1 polymer ?
#
loop_
_entity_poly.entity_id
_entity_poly.type
_entity_poly.pdbx_seq_one_letter_code
_entity_poly.pdbx_strand_id
1 'polypeptide(L)'
;MIETHPQSGRLTMSATEAARVLRRDIRTVRRMIETGEIAGGAQQGPKQRRWYVYVDQLPMQRGGKTRRSVEQLAAEVVGLRADNAELHAKTSDLITRVVSSDETNRLVMAARTTLRESMDDYQSATSQLIRAASCFRRAVDHFYSAVEEMQEANGRLNAVLSQQT
;
A
#
# COMPACT_ATOMS: atom_id res chain seq x y z
N MET A 1 -35.98 -36.90 -32.50
CA MET A 1 -35.00 -37.83 -31.86
C MET A 1 -34.68 -37.23 -30.51
N ILE A 2 -34.98 -37.93 -29.40
CA ILE A 2 -34.88 -37.36 -28.04
C ILE A 2 -33.47 -37.60 -27.50
N GLU A 3 -32.79 -36.55 -27.03
CA GLU A 3 -31.47 -36.68 -26.41
C GLU A 3 -31.59 -37.37 -25.04
N THR A 4 -30.80 -38.42 -24.82
CA THR A 4 -30.79 -39.19 -23.57
C THR A 4 -29.79 -38.66 -22.54
N HIS A 5 -28.81 -37.86 -22.99
CA HIS A 5 -27.81 -37.20 -22.16
C HIS A 5 -27.67 -35.73 -22.57
N PRO A 6 -27.60 -34.79 -21.61
CA PRO A 6 -27.41 -33.39 -21.92
C PRO A 6 -26.03 -33.15 -22.53
N GLN A 7 -25.97 -32.26 -23.52
CA GLN A 7 -24.71 -31.86 -24.16
C GLN A 7 -23.79 -31.18 -23.14
N SER A 8 -22.55 -31.68 -23.05
CA SER A 8 -21.53 -31.12 -22.15
C SER A 8 -21.26 -29.65 -22.48
N GLY A 9 -21.46 -28.75 -21.52
CA GLY A 9 -21.24 -27.31 -21.66
C GLY A 9 -22.49 -26.46 -21.94
N ARG A 10 -23.66 -27.07 -22.14
CA ARG A 10 -24.91 -26.35 -22.37
C ARG A 10 -25.78 -26.35 -21.11
N LEU A 11 -26.24 -25.17 -20.67
CA LEU A 11 -27.05 -25.03 -19.46
C LEU A 11 -28.43 -25.68 -19.68
N THR A 12 -28.79 -26.61 -18.79
CA THR A 12 -30.07 -27.31 -18.82
C THR A 12 -30.96 -26.88 -17.66
N MET A 13 -32.27 -26.85 -17.89
CA MET A 13 -33.30 -26.58 -16.89
C MET A 13 -34.35 -27.69 -16.89
N SER A 14 -35.00 -27.95 -15.75
CA SER A 14 -36.02 -28.99 -15.67
C SER A 14 -37.28 -28.61 -16.46
N ALA A 15 -38.03 -29.60 -16.95
CA ALA A 15 -39.28 -29.35 -17.66
C ALA A 15 -40.33 -28.61 -16.80
N THR A 16 -40.30 -28.78 -15.47
CA THR A 16 -41.19 -28.05 -14.55
C THR A 16 -40.85 -26.57 -14.49
N GLU A 17 -39.56 -26.23 -14.45
CA GLU A 17 -39.12 -24.83 -14.48
C GLU A 17 -39.34 -24.22 -15.87
N ALA A 18 -39.08 -24.97 -16.94
CA ALA A 18 -39.39 -24.55 -18.31
C ALA A 18 -40.89 -24.28 -18.51
N ALA A 19 -41.78 -25.10 -17.94
CA ALA A 19 -43.23 -24.89 -17.96
C ALA A 19 -43.64 -23.56 -17.30
N ARG A 20 -42.99 -23.21 -16.18
CA ARG A 20 -43.19 -21.91 -15.51
C ARG A 20 -42.72 -20.75 -16.37
N VAL A 21 -41.55 -20.86 -17.00
CA VAL A 21 -40.98 -19.81 -17.89
C VAL A 21 -41.85 -19.61 -19.13
N LEU A 22 -42.34 -20.69 -19.74
CA LEU A 22 -43.18 -20.64 -20.93
C LEU A 22 -44.66 -20.31 -20.65
N ARG A 23 -45.07 -20.27 -19.37
CA ARG A 23 -46.48 -20.20 -18.94
C ARG A 23 -47.36 -21.26 -19.62
N ARG A 24 -46.83 -22.48 -19.77
CA ARG A 24 -47.50 -23.63 -20.40
C ARG A 24 -47.54 -24.81 -19.43
N ASP A 25 -48.46 -25.74 -19.66
CA ASP A 25 -48.53 -26.99 -18.91
C ASP A 25 -47.28 -27.86 -19.18
N ILE A 26 -46.83 -28.63 -18.19
CA ILE A 26 -45.68 -29.54 -18.29
C ILE A 26 -45.90 -30.58 -19.41
N ARG A 27 -47.13 -31.04 -19.63
CA ARG A 27 -47.50 -31.95 -20.72
C ARG A 27 -47.27 -31.30 -22.09
N THR A 28 -47.57 -30.02 -22.21
CA THR A 28 -47.29 -29.24 -23.42
C THR A 28 -45.79 -29.10 -23.64
N VAL A 29 -45.01 -28.79 -22.59
CA VAL A 29 -43.55 -28.72 -22.71
C VAL A 29 -42.94 -30.07 -23.10
N ARG A 30 -43.42 -31.18 -22.54
CA ARG A 30 -42.98 -32.53 -22.96
C ARG A 30 -43.30 -32.80 -24.43
N ARG A 31 -44.52 -32.49 -24.86
CA ARG A 31 -44.92 -32.62 -26.27
C ARG A 31 -44.03 -31.78 -27.18
N MET A 32 -43.66 -30.56 -26.78
CA MET A 32 -42.76 -29.68 -27.54
C MET A 32 -41.33 -30.24 -27.64
N ILE A 33 -40.84 -30.92 -26.61
CA ILE A 33 -39.54 -31.63 -26.67
C ILE A 33 -39.64 -32.84 -27.61
N GLU A 34 -40.74 -33.58 -27.55
CA GLU A 34 -40.98 -34.76 -28.39
C GLU A 34 -41.17 -34.41 -29.88
N THR A 35 -41.90 -33.32 -30.18
CA THR A 35 -42.10 -32.80 -31.54
C THR A 35 -40.87 -32.07 -32.08
N GLY A 36 -39.88 -31.79 -31.23
CA GLY A 36 -38.65 -31.08 -31.60
C GLY A 36 -38.84 -29.56 -31.73
N GLU A 37 -39.95 -29.01 -31.24
CA GLU A 37 -40.18 -27.55 -31.17
C GLU A 37 -39.20 -26.86 -30.20
N ILE A 38 -38.73 -27.57 -29.18
CA ILE A 38 -37.73 -27.09 -28.22
C ILE A 38 -36.63 -28.14 -28.08
N ALA A 39 -35.36 -27.72 -28.17
CA ALA A 39 -34.25 -28.64 -27.92
C ALA A 39 -34.19 -29.03 -26.44
N GLY A 40 -34.25 -30.33 -26.18
CA GLY A 40 -34.26 -30.91 -24.85
C GLY A 40 -34.22 -32.43 -24.92
N GLY A 41 -34.26 -33.06 -23.75
CA GLY A 41 -34.11 -34.50 -23.64
C GLY A 41 -34.77 -35.07 -22.41
N ALA A 42 -34.69 -36.39 -22.30
CA ALA A 42 -35.20 -37.13 -21.16
C ALA A 42 -34.09 -38.01 -20.60
N GLN A 43 -33.61 -37.66 -19.40
CA GLN A 43 -32.64 -38.47 -18.68
C GLN A 43 -33.39 -39.57 -17.91
N GLN A 44 -32.90 -40.82 -17.99
CA GLN A 44 -33.45 -41.90 -17.17
C GLN A 44 -33.03 -41.70 -15.71
N GLY A 45 -34.00 -41.37 -14.86
CA GLY A 45 -33.81 -41.33 -13.41
C GLY A 45 -34.10 -42.69 -12.77
N PRO A 46 -33.70 -42.89 -11.50
CA PRO A 46 -33.83 -44.17 -10.79
C PRO A 46 -35.28 -44.61 -10.52
N LYS A 47 -36.26 -43.70 -10.63
CA LYS A 47 -37.69 -43.99 -10.44
C LYS A 47 -38.57 -43.55 -11.61
N GLN A 48 -38.21 -42.46 -12.30
CA GLN A 48 -38.98 -41.91 -13.43
C GLN A 48 -38.04 -41.14 -14.38
N ARG A 49 -38.46 -40.97 -15.65
CA ARG A 49 -37.76 -40.14 -16.64
C ARG A 49 -37.81 -38.66 -16.24
N ARG A 50 -36.65 -38.02 -16.15
CA ARG A 50 -36.50 -36.58 -15.87
C ARG A 50 -36.32 -35.83 -17.18
N TRP A 51 -37.29 -35.00 -17.51
CA TRP A 51 -37.27 -34.18 -18.71
C TRP A 51 -36.50 -32.88 -18.46
N TYR A 52 -35.62 -32.53 -19.39
CA TYR A 52 -34.82 -31.30 -19.35
C TYR A 52 -34.91 -30.55 -20.68
N VAL A 53 -34.72 -29.24 -20.61
CA VAL A 53 -34.74 -28.31 -21.73
C VAL A 53 -33.48 -27.46 -21.68
N TYR A 54 -32.90 -27.14 -22.84
CA TYR A 54 -31.78 -26.21 -22.89
C TYR A 54 -32.25 -24.77 -22.67
N VAL A 55 -31.54 -24.07 -21.79
CA VAL A 55 -31.93 -22.74 -21.30
C VAL A 55 -31.92 -21.68 -22.41
N ASP A 56 -31.07 -21.84 -23.43
CA ASP A 56 -30.95 -20.92 -24.56
C ASP A 56 -32.14 -20.99 -25.55
N GLN A 57 -32.91 -22.09 -25.51
CA GLN A 57 -34.08 -22.31 -26.37
C GLN A 57 -35.37 -21.80 -25.75
N LEU A 58 -35.35 -21.53 -24.45
CA LEU A 58 -36.47 -20.92 -23.80
C LEU A 58 -36.44 -19.42 -24.06
N PRO A 59 -37.59 -18.74 -24.04
CA PRO A 59 -37.65 -17.30 -23.86
C PRO A 59 -37.25 -17.01 -22.40
N MET A 60 -36.06 -17.47 -22.00
CA MET A 60 -35.33 -16.98 -20.85
C MET A 60 -35.36 -15.48 -21.03
N GLN A 61 -36.00 -14.79 -20.08
CA GLN A 61 -36.22 -13.36 -20.08
C GLN A 61 -35.01 -12.62 -20.67
N ARG A 62 -35.05 -12.31 -21.97
CA ARG A 62 -34.14 -11.35 -22.62
C ARG A 62 -34.48 -9.92 -22.15
N GLY A 63 -34.95 -9.77 -20.91
CA GLY A 63 -35.58 -8.60 -20.35
C GLY A 63 -35.61 -8.57 -18.81
N GLY A 64 -34.61 -9.19 -18.15
CA GLY A 64 -34.47 -9.17 -16.69
C GLY A 64 -33.24 -8.41 -16.15
N LYS A 65 -32.28 -8.05 -17.01
CA LYS A 65 -31.42 -6.88 -16.80
C LYS A 65 -31.91 -5.86 -17.81
N THR A 66 -32.49 -4.78 -17.30
CA THR A 66 -33.04 -3.63 -18.02
C THR A 66 -32.43 -3.53 -19.42
N ARG A 67 -33.23 -3.67 -20.49
CA ARG A 67 -32.87 -3.14 -21.81
C ARG A 67 -32.71 -1.63 -21.62
N ARG A 68 -31.58 -1.20 -21.07
CA ARG A 68 -31.21 0.21 -21.06
C ARG A 68 -31.15 0.59 -22.53
N SER A 69 -31.80 1.69 -22.89
CA SER A 69 -31.70 2.15 -24.27
C SER A 69 -30.23 2.40 -24.58
N VAL A 70 -29.87 2.27 -25.86
CA VAL A 70 -28.49 2.59 -26.29
C VAL A 70 -28.13 4.02 -25.87
N GLU A 71 -29.09 4.94 -25.80
CA GLU A 71 -28.87 6.30 -25.27
C GLU A 71 -28.55 6.32 -23.78
N GLN A 72 -29.21 5.50 -22.95
CA GLN A 72 -28.91 5.43 -21.51
C GLN A 72 -27.49 4.90 -21.26
N LEU A 73 -27.06 3.90 -22.02
CA LEU A 73 -25.69 3.38 -21.97
C LEU A 73 -24.67 4.42 -22.48
N ALA A 74 -25.01 5.16 -23.54
CA ALA A 74 -24.15 6.21 -24.05
C ALA A 74 -23.98 7.36 -23.04
N ALA A 75 -25.07 7.78 -22.39
CA ALA A 75 -25.03 8.80 -21.34
C ALA A 75 -24.19 8.35 -20.12
N GLU A 76 -24.33 7.09 -19.70
CA GLU A 76 -23.54 6.50 -18.61
C GLU A 76 -22.05 6.42 -18.97
N VAL A 77 -21.70 6.03 -20.20
CA VAL A 77 -20.30 6.02 -20.65
C VAL A 77 -19.70 7.42 -20.66
N VAL A 78 -20.46 8.45 -21.03
CA VAL A 78 -20.01 9.84 -20.97
C VAL A 78 -19.78 10.27 -19.52
N GLY A 79 -20.72 9.96 -18.61
CA GLY A 79 -20.56 10.23 -17.18
C GLY A 79 -19.34 9.54 -16.58
N LEU A 80 -19.18 8.23 -16.81
CA LEU A 80 -18.04 7.46 -16.33
C LEU A 80 -16.70 7.95 -16.90
N ARG A 81 -16.68 8.50 -18.11
CA ARG A 81 -15.48 9.12 -18.68
C ARG A 81 -15.15 10.44 -18.01
N ALA A 82 -16.15 11.25 -17.67
CA ALA A 82 -15.96 12.47 -16.90
C ALA A 82 -15.42 12.15 -15.50
N ASP A 83 -16.03 11.17 -14.81
CA ASP A 83 -15.59 10.72 -13.50
C ASP A 83 -14.15 10.16 -13.53
N ASN A 84 -13.83 9.34 -14.54
CA ASN A 84 -12.45 8.84 -14.71
C ASN A 84 -11.46 9.98 -14.96
N ALA A 85 -11.82 10.98 -15.77
CA ALA A 85 -10.96 12.13 -16.01
C ALA A 85 -10.72 12.93 -14.72
N GLU A 86 -11.75 13.12 -13.90
CA GLU A 86 -11.64 13.78 -12.60
C GLU A 86 -10.78 12.97 -11.62
N LEU A 87 -10.98 11.65 -11.54
CA LEU A 87 -10.16 10.78 -10.71
C LEU A 87 -8.70 10.80 -11.16
N HIS A 88 -8.43 10.77 -12.46
CA HIS A 88 -7.08 10.90 -12.99
C HIS A 88 -6.45 12.24 -12.59
N ALA A 89 -7.18 13.35 -12.70
CA ALA A 89 -6.70 14.66 -12.26
C ALA A 89 -6.36 14.68 -10.75
N LYS A 90 -7.23 14.13 -9.91
CA LYS A 90 -6.98 14.00 -8.45
C LYS A 90 -5.78 13.13 -8.14
N THR A 91 -5.63 11.98 -8.81
CA THR A 91 -4.47 11.11 -8.61
C THR A 91 -3.17 11.79 -9.02
N SER A 92 -3.17 12.56 -10.10
CA SER A 92 -2.01 13.33 -10.56
C SER A 92 -1.61 14.41 -9.54
N ASP A 93 -2.59 15.14 -8.99
CA ASP A 93 -2.34 16.14 -7.93
C ASP A 93 -1.77 15.49 -6.67
N LEU A 94 -2.36 14.35 -6.24
CA LEU A 94 -1.89 13.62 -5.07
C LEU A 94 -0.46 13.10 -5.26
N ILE A 95 -0.12 12.55 -6.43
CA ILE A 95 1.24 12.12 -6.75
C ILE A 95 2.20 13.29 -6.66
N THR A 96 1.85 14.43 -7.26
CA THR A 96 2.68 15.65 -7.23
C THR A 96 2.93 16.10 -5.79
N ARG A 97 1.90 16.07 -4.93
CA ARG A 97 2.01 16.42 -3.51
C ARG A 97 2.90 15.44 -2.74
N VAL A 98 2.76 14.14 -2.99
CA VAL A 98 3.59 13.11 -2.35
C VAL A 98 5.05 13.26 -2.74
N VAL A 99 5.35 13.49 -4.01
CA VAL A 99 6.74 13.71 -4.49
C VAL A 99 7.33 14.96 -3.83
N SER A 100 6.59 16.07 -3.76
CA SER A 100 7.02 17.28 -3.07
C SER A 100 7.28 17.06 -1.57
N SER A 101 6.41 16.29 -0.91
CA SER A 101 6.59 15.93 0.49
C SER A 101 7.79 15.02 0.73
N ASP A 102 8.05 14.05 -0.16
CA ASP A 102 9.21 13.14 -0.04
C ASP A 102 10.52 13.93 -0.17
N GLU A 103 10.60 14.87 -1.11
CA GLU A 103 11.76 15.73 -1.26
C GLU A 103 12.00 16.60 -0.01
N THR A 104 10.93 17.19 0.54
CA THR A 104 11.01 17.95 1.79
C THR A 104 11.53 17.08 2.94
N ASN A 105 11.03 15.83 3.05
CA ASN A 105 11.49 14.89 4.07
C ASN A 105 12.98 14.53 3.90
N ARG A 106 13.45 14.31 2.66
CA ARG A 106 14.87 14.05 2.38
C ARG A 106 15.74 15.22 2.81
N LEU A 107 15.36 16.45 2.46
CA LEU A 107 16.09 17.65 2.85
C LEU A 107 16.14 17.83 4.37
N VAL A 108 15.02 17.58 5.07
CA VAL A 108 14.97 17.65 6.54
C VAL A 108 15.88 16.59 7.17
N MET A 109 15.92 15.38 6.64
CA MET A 109 16.81 14.32 7.16
C MET A 109 18.29 14.64 6.91
N ALA A 110 18.63 15.19 5.74
CA ALA A 110 19.98 15.66 5.45
C ALA A 110 20.38 16.79 6.42
N ALA A 111 19.54 17.82 6.57
CA ALA A 111 19.80 18.93 7.50
C ALA A 111 19.95 18.45 8.95
N ARG A 112 19.13 17.50 9.39
CA ARG A 112 19.23 16.90 10.73
C ARG A 112 20.56 16.17 10.93
N THR A 113 21.08 15.52 9.89
CA THR A 113 22.37 14.81 9.96
C THR A 113 23.50 15.81 10.13
N THR A 114 23.53 16.86 9.30
CA THR A 114 24.51 17.94 9.42
C THR A 114 24.46 18.66 10.77
N LEU A 115 23.27 18.88 11.34
CA LEU A 115 23.13 19.49 12.66
C LEU A 115 23.66 18.58 13.78
N ARG A 116 23.55 17.27 13.65
CA ARG A 116 24.14 16.34 14.63
C ARG A 116 25.64 16.31 14.54
N GLU A 117 26.18 16.21 13.33
CA GLU A 117 27.62 16.25 13.10
C GLU A 117 28.23 17.53 13.68
N SER A 118 27.61 18.69 13.43
CA SER A 118 28.09 19.94 14.01
C SER A 118 27.99 19.97 15.54
N MET A 119 26.92 19.42 16.13
CA MET A 119 26.81 19.29 17.59
C MET A 119 27.93 18.42 18.19
N ASP A 120 28.27 17.31 17.53
CA ASP A 120 29.35 16.42 17.97
C ASP A 120 30.71 17.14 17.88
N ASP A 121 30.94 17.88 16.79
CA ASP A 121 32.13 18.73 16.63
C ASP A 121 32.22 19.80 17.72
N TYR A 122 31.12 20.48 18.03
CA TYR A 122 31.06 21.47 19.12
C TYR A 122 31.37 20.86 20.49
N GLN A 123 30.83 19.68 20.78
CA GLN A 123 31.11 18.98 22.05
C GLN A 123 32.57 18.56 22.14
N SER A 124 33.14 18.05 21.04
CA SER A 124 34.56 17.71 20.95
C SER A 124 35.46 18.92 21.17
N ALA A 125 35.19 20.03 20.47
CA ALA A 125 35.94 21.28 20.62
C ALA A 125 35.85 21.84 22.04
N THR A 126 34.66 21.83 22.65
CA THR A 126 34.46 22.28 24.04
C THR A 126 35.24 21.41 25.02
N SER A 127 35.22 20.09 24.83
CA SER A 127 35.98 19.15 25.66
C SER A 127 37.49 19.38 25.56
N GLN A 128 37.99 19.69 24.36
CA GLN A 128 39.39 20.04 24.13
C GLN A 128 39.76 21.36 24.82
N LEU A 129 38.90 22.38 24.77
CA LEU A 129 39.12 23.64 25.47
C LEU A 129 39.18 23.47 26.99
N ILE A 130 38.29 22.66 27.58
CA ILE A 130 38.32 22.37 29.02
C ILE A 130 39.62 21.66 29.41
N ARG A 131 40.08 20.69 28.59
CA ARG A 131 41.37 20.03 28.79
C ARG A 131 42.54 20.99 28.69
N ALA A 132 42.54 21.85 27.67
CA ALA A 132 43.58 22.86 27.47
C ALA A 132 43.64 23.82 28.67
N ALA A 133 42.51 24.34 29.12
CA ALA A 133 42.43 25.20 30.31
C ALA A 133 42.97 24.51 31.57
N SER A 134 42.67 23.21 31.74
CA SER A 134 43.18 22.41 32.86
C SER A 134 44.69 22.17 32.78
N CYS A 135 45.25 22.01 31.58
CA CYS A 135 46.70 21.92 31.36
C CYS A 135 47.38 23.26 31.63
N PHE A 136 46.81 24.38 31.16
CA PHE A 136 47.33 25.71 31.45
C PHE A 136 47.37 26.00 32.95
N ARG A 137 46.31 25.66 33.69
CA ARG A 137 46.30 25.81 35.15
C ARG A 137 47.45 25.04 35.81
N ARG A 138 47.63 23.76 35.46
CA ARG A 138 48.75 22.95 35.97
C ARG A 138 50.12 23.53 35.62
N ALA A 139 50.29 24.05 34.41
CA ALA A 139 51.54 24.69 34.01
C ALA A 139 51.83 25.93 34.89
N VAL A 140 50.80 26.76 35.14
CA VAL A 140 50.90 27.91 36.04
C VAL A 140 51.28 27.49 37.46
N ASP A 141 50.66 26.45 38.01
CA ASP A 141 50.98 25.91 39.33
C ASP A 141 52.46 25.46 39.41
N HIS A 142 52.96 24.78 38.36
CA HIS A 142 54.36 24.39 38.27
C HIS A 142 55.31 25.60 38.23
N PHE A 143 54.97 26.67 37.50
CA PHE A 143 55.77 27.88 37.49
C PHE A 143 55.85 28.53 38.87
N TYR A 144 54.74 28.58 39.62
CA TYR A 144 54.78 29.11 40.99
C TYR A 144 55.66 28.27 41.90
N SER A 145 55.55 26.94 41.85
CA SER A 145 56.42 26.05 42.66
C SER A 145 57.91 26.22 42.32
N ALA A 146 58.25 26.34 41.03
CA ALA A 146 59.64 26.53 40.62
C ALA A 146 60.21 27.89 41.09
N VAL A 147 59.40 28.95 41.10
CA VAL A 147 59.79 30.25 41.62
C VAL A 147 60.02 30.19 43.13
N GLU A 148 59.16 29.50 43.88
CA GLU A 148 59.30 29.30 45.33
C GLU A 148 60.58 28.52 45.66
N GLU A 149 60.84 27.40 44.98
CA GLU A 149 62.07 26.62 45.13
C GLU A 149 63.32 27.45 44.82
N MET A 150 63.29 28.30 43.79
CA MET A 150 64.40 29.19 43.44
C MET A 150 64.63 30.27 44.51
N GLN A 151 63.56 30.83 45.09
CA GLN A 151 63.67 31.78 46.20
C GLN A 151 64.25 31.13 47.46
N GLU A 152 63.82 29.91 47.79
CA GLU A 152 64.40 29.13 48.89
C GLU A 152 65.88 28.84 48.65
N ALA A 153 66.25 28.40 47.44
CA ALA A 153 67.64 28.11 47.07
C ALA A 153 68.53 29.35 47.22
N ASN A 154 68.05 30.52 46.75
CA ASN A 154 68.74 31.79 46.94
C ASN A 154 68.88 32.18 48.42
N GLY A 155 67.83 31.96 49.22
CA GLY A 155 67.87 32.16 50.67
C GLY A 155 68.94 31.30 51.35
N ARG A 156 69.03 30.02 50.98
CA ARG A 156 70.07 29.08 51.48
C ARG A 156 71.48 29.52 51.06
N LEU A 157 71.67 29.93 49.80
CA LEU A 157 72.95 30.43 49.31
C LEU A 157 73.41 31.67 50.08
N ASN A 158 72.52 32.64 50.28
CA ASN A 158 72.83 33.85 51.05
C ASN A 158 73.19 33.53 52.51
N ALA A 159 72.50 32.57 53.14
CA ALA A 159 72.83 32.14 54.50
C ALA A 159 74.23 31.52 54.59
N VAL A 160 74.63 30.68 53.62
CA VAL A 160 75.99 30.11 53.55
C VAL A 160 77.04 31.21 53.36
N LEU A 161 76.80 32.17 52.46
CA LEU A 161 77.70 33.30 52.23
C LEU A 161 77.92 34.13 53.51
N SER A 162 76.87 34.39 54.28
CA SER A 162 76.97 35.13 55.54
C SER A 162 77.72 34.41 56.67
N GLN A 163 77.93 33.09 56.57
CA GLN A 163 78.69 32.31 57.56
C GLN A 163 80.21 32.29 57.27
N GLN A 164 80.63 32.71 56.07
CA GLN A 164 82.04 32.70 55.64
C GLN A 164 82.74 34.06 55.77
N THR A 165 81.98 35.14 56.00
CA THR A 165 82.47 36.50 56.28
C THR A 165 82.45 36.80 57.77
#